data_AF-A0A2H0VR01-F1
#
_entry.id   AF-A0A2H0VR01-F1
#
_cell.length_a   1.000
_cell.length_b   1.000
_cell.length_c   1.000
_cell.angle_alpha   90.00
_cell.angle_beta   90.00
_cell.angle_gamma   90.00
#
_symmetry.space_group_name_H-M   'P 1'
#
loop_
_entity.id
_entity.type
_entity.pdbx_description
1 polymer ?
#
loop_
_entity_poly.entity_id
_entity_poly.type
_entity_poly.pdbx_seq_one_letter_code
_entity_poly.pdbx_strand_id
1 'polypeptide(L)'
;MYKSLFFFLLLCMACQRSNHLELTQMEMFKDLNEIKNINYLSNLLETAEEELDQQEKKISSIKRSLHNSLLTLIERRLGVVEKSVDMLTVDTRDFSEIFLKEREVLTELLQSPFEEVSKKSQSILDRMLRLITQLSK
;
A
#
# COMPACT_ATOMS: atom_id res chain seq x y z
N MET A 1 -45.89 5.40 70.67
CA MET A 1 -45.35 6.45 69.76
C MET A 1 -44.55 5.81 68.61
N TYR A 2 -45.17 4.94 67.80
CA TYR A 2 -44.45 4.18 66.74
C TYR A 2 -44.92 4.47 65.30
N LYS A 3 -46.06 5.16 65.14
CA LYS A 3 -46.62 5.48 63.82
C LYS A 3 -45.77 6.47 63.00
N SER A 4 -45.10 7.43 63.64
CA SER A 4 -44.27 8.39 62.89
C SER A 4 -42.94 7.77 62.44
N LEU A 5 -42.39 6.81 63.20
CA LEU A 5 -41.15 6.12 62.87
C LEU A 5 -41.33 5.22 61.63
N PHE A 6 -42.50 4.57 61.52
CA PHE A 6 -42.85 3.74 60.39
C PHE A 6 -43.00 4.54 59.09
N PHE A 7 -43.62 5.73 59.17
CA PHE A 7 -43.72 6.63 58.02
C PHE A 7 -42.35 7.15 57.56
N PHE A 8 -41.45 7.45 58.50
CA PHE A 8 -40.10 7.90 58.20
C PHE A 8 -39.27 6.81 57.53
N LEU A 9 -39.35 5.56 58.02
CA LEU A 9 -38.70 4.40 57.41
C LEU A 9 -39.20 4.10 55.99
N LEU A 10 -40.50 4.24 55.75
CA LEU A 10 -41.09 4.10 54.41
C LEU A 10 -40.57 5.16 53.43
N LEU A 11 -40.43 6.41 53.89
CA LEU A 11 -39.90 7.51 53.10
C LEU A 11 -38.40 7.33 52.77
N CYS A 12 -37.59 6.89 53.74
CA CYS A 12 -36.18 6.58 53.51
C CYS A 12 -36.00 5.45 52.50
N MET A 13 -36.78 4.37 52.61
CA MET A 13 -36.74 3.26 51.66
C MET A 13 -37.17 3.68 50.24
N ALA A 14 -38.15 4.59 50.12
CA ALA A 14 -38.58 5.13 48.83
C ALA A 14 -37.50 6.02 48.17
N CYS A 15 -36.86 6.90 48.93
CA CYS A 15 -35.76 7.75 48.44
C CYS A 15 -34.52 6.92 48.05
N GLN A 16 -34.17 5.89 48.82
CA GLN A 16 -33.02 5.06 48.53
C GLN A 16 -33.22 4.26 47.23
N ARG A 17 -34.47 3.86 46.94
CA ARG A 17 -34.85 3.18 45.70
C ARG A 17 -34.81 4.11 44.48
N SER A 18 -35.22 5.39 44.60
CA SER A 18 -35.16 6.33 43.48
C SER A 18 -33.72 6.70 43.11
N ASN A 19 -32.86 6.97 44.10
CA ASN A 19 -31.44 7.27 43.85
C ASN A 19 -30.73 6.09 43.19
N HIS A 20 -31.06 4.85 43.59
CA HIS A 20 -30.45 3.67 42.98
C HIS A 20 -30.89 3.46 41.53
N LEU A 21 -32.16 3.78 41.21
CA LEU A 21 -32.73 3.68 39.88
C LEU A 21 -32.16 4.76 38.93
N GLU A 22 -31.98 5.99 39.42
CA GLU A 22 -31.33 7.07 38.67
C GLU A 22 -29.87 6.73 38.35
N LEU A 23 -29.12 6.19 39.33
CA LEU A 23 -27.73 5.75 39.11
C LEU A 23 -27.61 4.64 38.05
N THR A 24 -28.49 3.63 38.12
CA THR A 24 -28.48 2.52 37.14
C THR A 24 -28.90 2.97 35.74
N GLN A 25 -29.85 3.91 35.64
CA GLN A 25 -30.18 4.52 34.35
C GLN A 25 -28.99 5.31 33.79
N MET A 26 -28.31 6.11 34.62
CA MET A 26 -27.15 6.91 34.21
C MET A 26 -25.98 6.03 33.70
N GLU A 27 -25.71 4.90 34.36
CA GLU A 27 -24.69 3.93 33.92
C GLU A 27 -25.09 3.27 32.59
N MET A 28 -26.33 2.81 32.42
CA MET A 28 -26.79 2.24 31.14
C MET A 28 -26.72 3.23 29.96
N PHE A 29 -27.01 4.52 30.19
CA PHE A 29 -26.88 5.54 29.14
C PHE A 29 -25.42 5.81 28.76
N LYS A 30 -24.49 5.65 29.71
CA LYS A 30 -23.05 5.75 29.45
C LYS A 30 -22.57 4.58 28.59
N ASP A 31 -22.99 3.36 28.92
CA ASP A 31 -22.67 2.15 28.14
C ASP A 31 -23.23 2.24 26.71
N LEU A 32 -24.44 2.75 26.53
CA LEU A 32 -25.04 2.98 25.21
C LEU A 32 -24.25 3.99 24.37
N ASN A 33 -23.73 5.06 24.98
CA ASN A 33 -22.88 6.02 24.28
C ASN A 33 -21.51 5.44 23.94
N GLU A 34 -20.92 4.62 24.82
CA GLU A 34 -19.68 3.90 24.53
C GLU A 34 -19.86 2.90 23.39
N ILE A 35 -20.96 2.13 23.36
CA ILE A 35 -21.28 1.21 22.26
C ILE A 35 -21.47 1.98 20.93
N LYS A 36 -22.17 3.13 20.95
CA LYS A 36 -22.30 3.97 19.76
C LYS A 36 -20.96 4.49 19.27
N ASN A 37 -20.08 4.89 20.18
CA ASN A 37 -18.74 5.35 19.84
C ASN A 37 -17.87 4.22 19.27
N ILE A 38 -17.95 3.02 19.86
CA ILE A 38 -17.26 1.82 19.34
C ILE A 38 -17.74 1.52 17.92
N ASN A 39 -19.05 1.49 17.67
CA ASN A 39 -19.58 1.23 16.33
C ASN A 39 -19.15 2.30 15.32
N TYR A 40 -19.13 3.57 15.72
CA TYR A 40 -18.64 4.65 14.89
C TYR A 40 -17.16 4.47 14.54
N LEU A 41 -16.32 4.16 15.53
CA LEU A 41 -14.89 3.92 15.32
C LEU A 41 -14.62 2.67 14.47
N SER A 42 -15.40 1.60 14.65
CA SER A 42 -15.30 0.40 13.81
C SER A 42 -15.63 0.70 12.36
N ASN A 43 -16.68 1.48 12.09
CA ASN A 43 -17.03 1.88 10.72
C ASN A 43 -15.96 2.78 10.10
N LEU A 44 -15.36 3.68 10.89
CA LEU A 44 -14.22 4.49 10.43
C LEU A 44 -13.00 3.63 10.10
N LEU A 45 -12.72 2.62 10.92
CA LEU A 45 -11.63 1.68 10.69
C LEU A 45 -11.85 0.90 9.39
N GLU A 46 -13.05 0.33 9.19
CA GLU A 46 -13.42 -0.39 7.97
C GLU A 46 -13.26 0.49 6.73
N THR A 47 -13.74 1.75 6.80
CA THR A 47 -13.58 2.72 5.69
C THR A 47 -12.10 3.00 5.39
N ALA A 48 -11.27 3.18 6.44
CA ALA A 48 -9.85 3.44 6.28
C ALA A 48 -9.09 2.23 5.70
N GLU A 49 -9.48 1.01 6.07
CA GLU A 49 -8.94 -0.23 5.51
C GLU A 49 -9.29 -0.37 4.03
N GLU A 50 -10.54 -0.09 3.64
CA GLU A 50 -10.95 -0.08 2.23
C GLU A 50 -10.19 0.97 1.41
N GLU A 51 -9.99 2.17 1.96
CA GLU A 51 -9.20 3.21 1.30
C GLU A 51 -7.74 2.78 1.12
N LEU A 52 -7.14 2.16 2.14
CA LEU A 52 -5.78 1.62 2.07
C LEU A 52 -5.66 0.59 0.94
N ASP A 53 -6.56 -0.38 0.87
CA ASP A 53 -6.62 -1.39 -0.19
C ASP A 53 -6.70 -0.77 -1.60
N GLN A 54 -7.51 0.29 -1.75
CA GLN A 54 -7.61 1.01 -3.01
C GLN A 54 -6.31 1.72 -3.36
N GLN A 55 -5.63 2.33 -2.38
CA GLN A 55 -4.34 2.97 -2.61
C GLN A 55 -3.24 1.96 -2.95
N GLU A 56 -3.21 0.80 -2.30
CA GLU A 56 -2.28 -0.27 -2.62
C GLU A 56 -2.45 -0.77 -4.06
N LYS A 57 -3.71 -0.95 -4.51
CA LYS A 57 -4.02 -1.29 -5.90
C LYS A 57 -3.53 -0.21 -6.88
N LYS A 58 -3.74 1.07 -6.56
CA LYS A 58 -3.22 2.20 -7.36
C LYS A 58 -1.70 2.21 -7.42
N ILE A 59 -1.02 2.02 -6.28
CA ILE A 59 0.45 1.94 -6.20
C ILE A 59 0.97 0.78 -7.05
N SER A 60 0.35 -0.39 -6.96
CA SER A 60 0.71 -1.57 -7.77
C SER A 60 0.57 -1.30 -9.27
N SER A 61 -0.51 -0.64 -9.68
CA SER A 61 -0.74 -0.22 -11.08
C SER A 61 0.30 0.79 -11.57
N ILE A 62 0.64 1.78 -10.74
CA ILE A 62 1.68 2.79 -11.05
C ILE A 62 3.04 2.11 -11.17
N LYS A 63 3.41 1.23 -10.23
CA LYS A 63 4.67 0.47 -10.28
C LYS A 63 4.77 -0.35 -11.57
N ARG A 64 3.72 -1.06 -11.95
CA ARG A 64 3.67 -1.81 -13.22
C ARG A 64 3.88 -0.89 -14.42
N SER A 65 3.19 0.25 -14.46
CA SER A 65 3.29 1.22 -15.55
C SER A 65 4.69 1.84 -15.64
N LEU A 66 5.31 2.13 -14.50
CA LEU A 66 6.68 2.62 -14.41
C LEU A 66 7.67 1.57 -14.95
N HIS A 67 7.56 0.32 -14.49
CA HIS A 67 8.43 -0.78 -14.94
C HIS A 67 8.34 -0.98 -16.45
N ASN A 68 7.12 -0.97 -17.01
CA ASN A 68 6.91 -1.10 -18.45
C ASN A 68 7.48 0.09 -19.24
N SER A 69 7.39 1.30 -18.69
CA SER A 69 7.95 2.51 -19.29
C SER A 69 9.47 2.49 -19.30
N LEU A 70 10.09 2.04 -18.21
CA LEU A 70 11.54 1.81 -18.14
C LEU A 70 11.97 0.78 -19.19
N LEU A 71 11.31 -0.37 -19.27
CA LEU A 71 11.63 -1.37 -20.30
C LEU A 71 11.53 -0.81 -21.71
N THR A 72 10.48 -0.04 -22.00
CA THR A 72 10.29 0.57 -23.33
C THR A 72 11.40 1.57 -23.65
N LEU A 73 11.85 2.36 -22.67
CA LEU A 73 12.96 3.29 -22.83
C LEU A 73 14.27 2.54 -23.13
N ILE A 74 14.55 1.49 -22.36
CA ILE A 74 15.75 0.66 -22.54
C ILE A 74 15.72 -0.01 -23.91
N GLU A 75 14.60 -0.60 -24.31
CA GLU A 75 14.44 -1.22 -25.63
C GLU A 75 14.69 -0.23 -26.76
N ARG A 76 14.17 1.00 -26.64
CA ARG A 76 14.37 2.04 -27.65
C ARG A 76 15.85 2.42 -27.74
N ARG A 77 16.51 2.62 -26.59
CA ARG A 77 17.94 2.94 -26.55
C ARG A 77 18.77 1.82 -27.14
N LEU A 78 18.49 0.58 -26.75
CA LEU A 78 19.16 -0.61 -27.28
C LEU A 78 18.99 -0.71 -28.81
N GLY A 79 17.79 -0.45 -29.33
CA GLY A 79 17.53 -0.46 -30.77
C GLY A 79 18.27 0.65 -31.54
N VAL A 80 18.59 1.77 -30.90
CA VAL A 80 19.48 2.78 -31.49
C VAL A 80 20.91 2.25 -31.57
N VAL A 81 21.39 1.63 -30.49
CA VAL A 81 22.73 1.00 -30.46
C VAL A 81 22.84 -0.07 -31.53
N GLU A 82 21.88 -1.00 -31.61
CA GLU A 82 21.84 -2.07 -32.62
C GLU A 82 22.01 -1.52 -34.04
N LYS A 83 21.26 -0.47 -34.39
CA LYS A 83 21.36 0.20 -35.69
C LYS A 83 22.72 0.86 -35.92
N SER A 84 23.31 1.47 -34.91
CA SER A 84 24.65 2.07 -35.01
C SER A 84 25.73 1.00 -35.21
N VAL A 85 25.60 -0.15 -34.55
CA VAL A 85 26.49 -1.32 -34.77
C VAL A 85 26.37 -1.82 -36.20
N ASP A 86 25.15 -2.02 -36.70
CA ASP A 86 24.91 -2.47 -38.07
C ASP A 86 25.47 -1.48 -39.12
N MET A 87 25.48 -0.18 -38.81
CA MET A 87 26.03 0.87 -39.67
C MET A 87 27.55 1.10 -39.50
N LEU A 88 28.23 0.37 -38.62
CA LEU A 88 29.67 0.48 -38.32
C LEU A 88 30.11 1.90 -37.88
N THR A 89 29.21 2.71 -37.32
CA THR A 89 29.48 4.10 -36.88
C THR A 89 29.74 4.22 -35.38
N VAL A 90 30.26 3.16 -34.76
CA VAL A 90 30.28 3.00 -33.31
C VAL A 90 31.53 3.57 -32.66
N ASP A 91 31.37 4.56 -31.77
CA ASP A 91 32.35 4.85 -30.71
C ASP A 91 32.04 3.99 -29.48
N THR A 92 32.89 3.01 -29.18
CA THR A 92 32.65 1.99 -28.15
C THR A 92 32.63 2.55 -26.72
N ARG A 93 33.17 3.75 -26.48
CA ARG A 93 33.22 4.35 -25.14
C ARG A 93 31.84 4.79 -24.65
N ASP A 94 31.06 5.43 -25.52
CA ASP A 94 29.72 5.96 -25.20
C ASP A 94 28.72 4.85 -24.83
N PHE A 95 28.90 3.65 -25.40
CA PHE A 95 28.00 2.53 -25.13
C PHE A 95 28.28 1.82 -23.80
N SER A 96 29.52 1.87 -23.30
CA SER A 96 29.88 1.19 -22.04
C SER A 96 29.12 1.76 -20.83
N GLU A 97 28.98 3.08 -20.77
CA GLU A 97 28.25 3.77 -19.70
C GLU A 97 26.74 3.53 -19.81
N ILE A 98 26.20 3.58 -21.04
CA ILE A 98 24.79 3.27 -21.31
C ILE A 98 24.49 1.83 -20.87
N PHE A 99 25.30 0.85 -21.26
CA PHE A 99 25.06 -0.54 -20.89
C PHE A 99 25.16 -0.80 -19.38
N LEU A 100 26.07 -0.13 -18.66
CA LEU A 100 26.17 -0.27 -17.21
C LEU A 100 24.89 0.19 -16.52
N LYS A 101 24.42 1.40 -16.85
CA LYS A 101 23.22 1.98 -16.26
C LYS A 101 21.96 1.18 -16.59
N GLU A 102 21.78 0.78 -17.85
CA GLU A 102 20.60 0.00 -18.23
C GLU A 102 20.65 -1.41 -17.64
N ARG A 103 21.83 -2.01 -17.46
CA ARG A 103 21.98 -3.31 -16.80
C ARG A 103 21.55 -3.25 -15.33
N GLU A 104 21.92 -2.20 -14.60
CA GLU A 104 21.50 -2.01 -13.21
C GLU A 104 19.97 -1.96 -13.12
N VAL A 105 19.33 -1.13 -13.94
CA VAL A 105 17.87 -1.03 -13.99
C VAL A 105 17.22 -2.36 -14.36
N LEU A 106 17.73 -3.07 -15.37
CA LEU A 106 17.20 -4.39 -15.75
C LEU A 106 17.34 -5.41 -14.63
N THR A 107 18.43 -5.35 -13.85
CA THR A 107 18.66 -6.26 -12.72
C THR A 107 17.65 -6.03 -11.60
N GLU A 108 17.30 -4.78 -11.31
CA GLU A 108 16.21 -4.45 -10.38
C GLU A 108 14.86 -4.94 -10.90
N LEU A 109 14.59 -4.73 -12.20
CA LEU A 109 13.35 -5.15 -12.84
C LEU A 109 13.20 -6.69 -12.92
N LEU A 110 14.29 -7.45 -12.90
CA LEU A 110 14.25 -8.92 -12.79
C LEU A 110 13.64 -9.38 -11.46
N GLN A 111 13.84 -8.61 -10.38
CA GLN A 111 13.29 -8.89 -9.05
C GLN A 111 11.85 -8.38 -8.88
N SER A 112 11.28 -7.77 -9.92
CA SER A 112 9.91 -7.26 -9.93
C SER A 112 8.90 -8.38 -9.62
N PRO A 113 7.86 -8.11 -8.80
CA PRO A 113 6.76 -9.07 -8.56
C PRO A 113 5.89 -9.29 -9.81
N PHE A 114 6.10 -8.50 -10.87
CA PHE A 114 5.40 -8.64 -12.15
C PHE A 114 6.18 -9.58 -13.08
N GLU A 115 5.69 -10.80 -13.26
CA GLU A 115 6.36 -11.85 -14.03
C GLU A 115 6.68 -11.43 -15.48
N GLU A 116 5.75 -10.74 -16.16
CA GLU A 116 5.95 -10.25 -17.53
C GLU A 116 7.12 -9.25 -17.62
N VAL A 117 7.24 -8.35 -16.64
CA VAL A 117 8.34 -7.39 -16.55
C VAL A 117 9.67 -8.13 -16.37
N SER A 118 9.70 -9.12 -15.46
CA SER A 118 10.92 -9.89 -15.19
C SER A 118 11.38 -10.67 -16.44
N LYS A 119 10.48 -11.41 -17.10
CA LYS A 119 10.80 -12.14 -18.34
C LYS A 119 11.30 -11.21 -19.45
N LYS A 120 10.65 -10.06 -19.63
CA LYS A 120 11.04 -9.09 -20.64
C LYS A 120 12.40 -8.46 -20.33
N SER A 121 12.68 -8.18 -19.06
CA SER A 121 13.98 -7.69 -18.59
C SER A 121 15.10 -8.68 -18.92
N GLN A 122 14.89 -9.98 -18.66
CA GLN A 122 15.87 -11.02 -18.99
C GLN A 122 16.18 -11.06 -20.49
N SER A 123 15.15 -11.02 -21.33
CA SER A 123 15.31 -11.02 -22.79
C SER A 123 16.12 -9.82 -23.29
N ILE A 124 15.88 -8.63 -22.74
CA ILE A 124 16.64 -7.41 -23.08
C ILE A 124 18.09 -7.53 -22.60
N LEU A 125 18.32 -8.05 -21.40
CA LEU A 125 19.65 -8.28 -20.87
C LEU A 125 20.46 -9.24 -21.76
N ASP A 126 19.85 -10.33 -22.21
CA ASP A 126 20.47 -11.30 -23.12
C ASP A 126 20.80 -10.69 -24.49
N ARG A 127 20.00 -9.73 -24.96
CA ARG A 127 20.31 -8.95 -26.18
C ARG A 127 21.47 -7.99 -25.95
N MET A 128 21.50 -7.28 -24.83
CA MET A 128 22.62 -6.41 -24.45
C MET A 128 23.94 -7.17 -24.40
N LEU A 129 23.97 -8.35 -23.77
CA LEU A 129 25.17 -9.19 -23.69
C LEU A 129 25.67 -9.62 -25.07
N ARG A 130 24.75 -9.96 -26.00
CA ARG A 130 25.10 -10.29 -27.38
C ARG A 130 25.73 -9.10 -28.12
N LEU A 131 25.17 -7.90 -27.95
CA LEU A 131 25.73 -6.67 -28.55
C LEU A 131 27.10 -6.32 -28.00
N ILE A 132 27.30 -6.43 -26.69
CA ILE A 132 28.62 -6.23 -26.06
C ILE A 132 29.63 -7.21 -26.65
N THR A 133 29.24 -8.47 -26.84
CA THR A 133 30.10 -9.50 -27.46
C THR A 133 30.43 -9.19 -28.93
N GLN A 134 29.52 -8.57 -29.67
CA GLN A 134 29.78 -8.14 -31.05
C GLN A 134 30.74 -6.95 -31.10
N LEU A 135 30.56 -5.97 -30.21
CA LEU A 135 31.36 -4.75 -30.15
C LEU A 135 32.79 -4.96 -29.61
N SER A 136 33.05 -6.09 -28.97
CA SER A 136 34.36 -6.48 -28.44
C SER A 136 35.18 -7.37 -29.38
N LYS A 137 34.65 -7.71 -30.56
CA LYS A 137 35.37 -8.38 -31.64
C LYS A 137 36.04 -7.37 -32.55
#